data_AF-A0A939U5I3-F1
#
_entry.id   AF-A0A939U5I3-F1
#
_cell.length_a   1.000
_cell.length_b   1.000
_cell.length_c   1.000
_cell.angle_alpha   90.00
_cell.angle_beta   90.00
_cell.angle_gamma   90.00
#
_symmetry.space_group_name_H-M   'P 1'
#
loop_
_entity.id
_entity.type
_entity.pdbx_description
1 polymer ?
#
loop_
_entity_poly.entity_id
_entity_poly.type
_entity_poly.pdbx_seq_one_letter_code
_entity_poly.pdbx_strand_id
1 'polypeptide(L)'
;MMRLHEMIRDNYPEYYSIESYPAAKTICIRKTEDEWGILGNFAQTPVVVNGVTFDCTERLFHILKLRSDNPEGFRDMMAQPGGMRIKMHVKKLYKGHPDWFHDHWPSMVVDAMKFCLTLKYEQSETFRQELERSRGKFMVEDETARKKGRDADSWGAVLRGDEYVGPNLLGRLLMKLRDNGKLEYTLPDDALTFIKPLS
;
A
#
# COMPACT_ATOMS: atom_id res chain seq x y z
N MET A 1 7.49 5.97 -18.07
CA MET A 1 7.61 5.27 -16.78
C MET A 1 6.77 4.00 -16.85
N MET A 2 7.32 2.92 -16.31
CA MET A 2 6.64 1.62 -16.22
C MET A 2 5.37 1.74 -15.38
N ARG A 3 4.28 1.10 -15.82
CA ARG A 3 3.01 1.03 -15.09
C ARG A 3 3.15 0.01 -13.95
N LEU A 4 2.34 0.16 -12.91
CA LEU A 4 2.41 -0.73 -11.74
C LEU A 4 2.26 -2.22 -12.10
N HIS A 5 1.36 -2.56 -13.03
CA HIS A 5 1.19 -3.96 -13.44
C HIS A 5 2.42 -4.51 -14.19
N GLU A 6 3.15 -3.66 -14.92
CA GLU A 6 4.40 -4.04 -15.57
C GLU A 6 5.51 -4.24 -14.52
N MET A 7 5.59 -3.36 -13.51
CA MET A 7 6.51 -3.53 -12.37
C MET A 7 6.30 -4.87 -11.67
N ILE A 8 5.05 -5.21 -11.38
CA ILE A 8 4.70 -6.47 -10.71
C ILE A 8 4.98 -7.67 -11.63
N ARG A 9 4.58 -7.63 -12.90
CA ARG A 9 4.86 -8.70 -13.86
C ARG A 9 6.35 -9.01 -13.97
N ASP A 10 7.18 -7.97 -14.04
CA ASP A 10 8.59 -8.11 -14.38
C ASP A 10 9.49 -8.38 -13.15
N ASN A 11 9.09 -7.94 -11.95
CA ASN A 11 9.90 -8.05 -10.73
C ASN A 11 9.29 -8.97 -9.65
N TYR A 12 7.99 -9.25 -9.75
CA TYR A 12 7.20 -9.98 -8.75
C TYR A 12 6.19 -10.92 -9.42
N PRO A 13 6.64 -11.80 -10.34
CA PRO A 13 5.74 -12.61 -11.15
C PRO A 13 4.81 -13.51 -10.33
N GLU A 14 5.20 -13.90 -9.10
CA GLU A 14 4.36 -14.65 -8.16
C GLU A 14 3.11 -13.88 -7.68
N TYR A 15 3.12 -12.55 -7.82
CA TYR A 15 2.01 -11.67 -7.50
C TYR A 15 1.26 -11.18 -8.75
N TYR A 16 1.71 -11.54 -9.95
CA TYR A 16 1.06 -11.17 -11.20
C TYR A 16 -0.01 -12.18 -11.61
N SER A 17 -1.18 -12.10 -10.97
CA SER A 17 -2.33 -12.95 -11.27
C SER A 17 -3.64 -12.18 -11.16
N ILE A 18 -4.70 -12.72 -11.78
CA ILE A 18 -6.09 -12.28 -11.56
C ILE A 18 -6.77 -13.35 -10.72
N GLU A 19 -7.33 -12.93 -9.60
CA GLU A 19 -8.00 -13.80 -8.64
C GLU A 19 -9.51 -13.51 -8.62
N SER A 20 -10.29 -14.49 -8.18
CA SER A 20 -11.73 -14.36 -7.92
C SER A 20 -12.04 -14.67 -6.45
N TYR A 21 -12.93 -13.87 -5.86
CA TYR A 21 -13.33 -14.00 -4.46
C TYR A 21 -14.86 -13.97 -4.35
N PRO A 22 -15.50 -15.02 -3.79
CA PRO A 22 -16.95 -15.03 -3.60
C PRO A 22 -17.38 -13.87 -2.69
N ALA A 23 -18.28 -13.01 -3.16
CA ALA A 23 -18.70 -11.81 -2.43
C ALA A 23 -19.29 -12.15 -1.05
N ALA A 24 -20.03 -13.26 -0.95
CA ALA A 24 -20.61 -13.75 0.30
C ALA A 24 -19.57 -14.15 1.38
N LYS A 25 -18.31 -14.37 1.00
CA LYS A 25 -17.20 -14.75 1.90
C LYS A 25 -16.13 -13.67 2.02
N THR A 26 -16.40 -12.47 1.51
CA THR A 26 -15.40 -11.41 1.33
C THR A 26 -15.74 -10.17 2.14
N ILE A 27 -14.80 -9.68 2.94
CA ILE A 27 -14.84 -8.34 3.51
C ILE A 27 -14.24 -7.34 2.52
N CYS A 28 -14.73 -6.11 2.57
CA CYS A 28 -14.35 -5.08 1.59
C CYS A 28 -13.73 -3.88 2.28
N ILE A 29 -12.57 -3.47 1.77
CA ILE A 29 -11.87 -2.25 2.15
C ILE A 29 -12.22 -1.20 1.09
N ARG A 30 -12.94 -0.15 1.49
CA ARG A 30 -13.45 0.90 0.57
C ARG A 30 -13.11 2.29 1.04
N LYS A 31 -13.52 2.63 2.27
CA LYS A 31 -13.24 3.92 2.93
C LYS A 31 -12.65 3.68 4.30
N THR A 32 -11.95 4.68 4.81
CA THR A 32 -11.27 4.64 6.10
C THR A 32 -12.22 4.55 7.28
N GLU A 33 -13.44 5.06 7.13
CA GLU A 33 -14.48 5.08 8.17
C GLU A 33 -15.41 3.85 8.13
N ASP A 34 -15.26 2.99 7.12
CA ASP A 34 -16.06 1.76 7.03
C ASP A 34 -15.58 0.72 8.06
N GLU A 35 -16.40 -0.31 8.33
CA GLU A 35 -16.14 -1.37 9.32
C GLU A 35 -14.73 -1.98 9.21
N TRP A 36 -14.24 -2.20 7.98
CA TRP A 36 -12.93 -2.78 7.70
C TRP A 36 -11.92 -1.74 7.20
N GLY A 37 -12.27 -0.46 7.29
CA GLY A 37 -11.52 0.67 6.74
C GLY A 37 -10.11 0.78 7.30
N ILE A 38 -9.93 0.42 8.59
CA ILE A 38 -8.62 0.40 9.24
C ILE A 38 -7.63 -0.56 8.56
N LEU A 39 -8.08 -1.58 7.84
CA LEU A 39 -7.19 -2.49 7.13
C LEU A 39 -6.52 -1.84 5.91
N GLY A 40 -7.11 -0.79 5.34
CA GLY A 40 -6.55 -0.07 4.19
C GLY A 40 -5.36 0.82 4.53
N ASN A 41 -4.50 1.11 3.55
CA ASN A 41 -3.27 1.90 3.74
C ASN A 41 -3.51 3.37 4.11
N PHE A 42 -4.69 3.90 3.75
CA PHE A 42 -5.09 5.28 4.07
C PHE A 42 -5.60 5.45 5.51
N ALA A 43 -5.84 4.35 6.24
CA ALA A 43 -6.30 4.44 7.61
C ALA A 43 -5.28 5.15 8.49
N GLN A 44 -5.77 6.04 9.37
CA GLN A 44 -4.94 6.73 10.36
C GLN A 44 -4.42 5.73 11.39
N THR A 45 -3.26 5.16 11.07
CA THR A 45 -2.57 4.13 11.84
C THR A 45 -1.12 4.57 11.91
N PRO A 46 -0.80 5.51 12.83
CA PRO A 46 0.50 6.12 12.84
C PRO A 46 1.60 5.09 13.04
N VAL A 47 2.67 5.20 12.26
CA VAL A 47 3.85 4.34 12.36
C VAL A 47 5.10 5.19 12.52
N VAL A 48 6.05 4.71 13.31
CA VAL A 48 7.34 5.35 13.55
C VAL A 48 8.45 4.58 12.84
N VAL A 49 9.25 5.28 12.05
CA VAL A 49 10.45 4.76 11.37
C VAL A 49 11.59 5.74 11.62
N ASN A 50 12.72 5.27 12.18
CA ASN A 50 13.88 6.11 12.50
C ASN A 50 13.53 7.39 13.29
N GLY A 51 12.56 7.30 14.21
CA GLY A 51 12.10 8.43 15.02
C GLY A 51 11.16 9.41 14.31
N VAL A 52 10.81 9.16 13.04
CA VAL A 52 9.82 9.95 12.28
C VAL A 52 8.46 9.26 12.33
N THR A 53 7.42 10.00 12.68
CA THR A 53 6.03 9.53 12.66
C THR A 53 5.35 9.82 11.32
N PHE A 54 4.76 8.80 10.73
CA PHE A 54 3.88 8.90 9.55
C PHE A 54 2.45 8.66 9.99
N ASP A 55 1.50 9.49 9.54
CA ASP A 55 0.07 9.43 9.90
C ASP A 55 -0.63 8.15 9.42
N CYS A 56 -0.18 7.62 8.28
CA CYS A 56 -0.69 6.40 7.66
C CYS A 56 0.40 5.73 6.82
N THR A 57 0.19 4.45 6.51
CA THR A 57 1.12 3.66 5.69
C THR A 57 1.13 4.07 4.23
N GLU A 58 0.05 4.67 3.70
CA GLU A 58 0.06 5.25 2.36
C GLU A 58 1.10 6.37 2.25
N ARG A 59 1.24 7.22 3.27
CA ARG A 59 2.26 8.28 3.29
C ARG A 59 3.66 7.67 3.22
N LEU A 60 3.95 6.74 4.11
CA LEU A 60 5.23 6.03 4.13
C LEU A 60 5.52 5.36 2.79
N PHE A 61 4.54 4.66 2.22
CA PHE A 61 4.68 3.97 0.92
C PHE A 61 5.05 4.91 -0.22
N HIS A 62 4.46 6.11 -0.30
CA HIS A 62 4.87 7.07 -1.32
C HIS A 62 6.21 7.73 -1.02
N ILE A 63 6.53 7.93 0.26
CA ILE A 63 7.82 8.51 0.68
C ILE A 63 8.97 7.57 0.31
N LEU A 64 8.80 6.25 0.46
CA LEU A 64 9.77 5.22 0.07
C LEU A 64 10.10 5.21 -1.43
N LYS A 65 9.40 5.98 -2.26
CA LYS A 65 9.69 6.13 -3.70
C LYS A 65 10.78 7.16 -3.97
N LEU A 66 11.03 8.06 -3.02
CA LEU A 66 12.00 9.13 -3.17
C LEU A 66 13.41 8.55 -3.09
N ARG A 67 14.35 9.17 -3.81
CA ARG A 67 15.77 8.86 -3.66
C ARG A 67 16.27 9.22 -2.26
N SER A 68 17.27 8.47 -1.81
CA SER A 68 17.96 8.66 -0.54
C SER A 68 18.67 10.01 -0.39
N ASP A 69 19.00 10.66 -1.49
CA ASP A 69 19.64 11.98 -1.53
C ASP A 69 18.64 13.15 -1.66
N ASN A 70 17.34 12.91 -1.47
CA ASN A 70 16.28 13.92 -1.68
C ASN A 70 15.54 14.38 -0.39
N PRO A 71 16.20 15.16 0.49
CA PRO A 71 15.56 15.70 1.69
C PRO A 71 14.51 16.78 1.38
N GLU A 72 14.54 17.40 0.20
CA GLU A 72 13.53 18.36 -0.23
C GLU A 72 12.19 17.67 -0.50
N GLY A 73 12.20 16.60 -1.32
CA GLY A 73 11.02 15.80 -1.59
C GLY A 73 10.43 15.18 -0.32
N PHE A 74 11.27 14.74 0.62
CA PHE A 74 10.80 14.25 1.91
C PHE A 74 10.05 15.32 2.70
N ARG A 75 10.62 16.53 2.86
CA ARG A 75 9.98 17.65 3.56
C ARG A 75 8.66 18.07 2.90
N ASP A 76 8.68 18.18 1.57
CA ASP A 76 7.52 18.56 0.78
C ASP A 76 6.38 17.54 0.91
N MET A 77 6.69 16.25 0.86
CA MET A 77 5.71 15.18 1.07
C MET A 77 5.18 15.12 2.51
N MET A 78 6.02 15.37 3.51
CA MET A 78 5.60 15.42 4.92
C MET A 78 4.68 16.61 5.20
N ALA A 79 4.86 17.73 4.51
CA ALA A 79 4.00 18.91 4.65
C ALA A 79 2.60 18.75 4.04
N GLN A 80 2.37 17.74 3.18
CA GLN A 80 1.07 17.55 2.55
C GLN A 80 0.01 17.05 3.54
N PRO A 81 -1.26 17.52 3.43
CA PRO A 81 -2.36 16.91 4.17
C PRO A 81 -2.54 15.43 3.80
N GLY A 82 -3.01 14.64 4.77
CA GLY A 82 -3.22 13.20 4.61
C GLY A 82 -4.32 12.81 3.60
N GLY A 83 -4.57 11.51 3.50
CA GLY A 83 -5.59 10.95 2.61
C GLY A 83 -5.22 11.05 1.13
N MET A 84 -6.22 11.16 0.25
CA MET A 84 -6.02 11.15 -1.21
C MET A 84 -5.11 12.29 -1.72
N ARG A 85 -4.92 13.35 -0.94
CA ARG A 85 -4.03 14.48 -1.27
C ARG A 85 -2.58 14.03 -1.41
N ILE A 86 -2.13 13.04 -0.63
CA ILE A 86 -0.79 12.44 -0.75
C ILE A 86 -0.60 11.88 -2.16
N LYS A 87 -1.51 11.00 -2.61
CA LYS A 87 -1.43 10.35 -3.93
C LYS A 87 -1.50 11.34 -5.08
N MET A 88 -2.36 12.36 -4.97
CA MET A 88 -2.46 13.42 -5.97
C MET A 88 -1.17 14.24 -6.07
N HIS A 89 -0.56 14.56 -4.93
CA HIS A 89 0.68 15.31 -4.87
C HIS A 89 1.86 14.54 -5.46
N VAL A 90 2.01 13.27 -5.05
CA VAL A 90 3.05 12.38 -5.58
C VAL A 90 2.96 12.25 -7.10
N LYS A 91 1.74 12.13 -7.66
CA LYS A 91 1.55 12.10 -9.11
C LYS A 91 2.03 13.37 -9.81
N LYS A 92 1.89 14.55 -9.17
CA LYS A 92 2.42 15.81 -9.69
C LYS A 92 3.94 15.84 -9.62
N LEU A 93 4.52 15.44 -8.48
CA LEU A 93 5.97 15.34 -8.31
C LEU A 93 6.61 14.41 -9.35
N TYR A 94 6.03 13.23 -9.59
CA TYR A 94 6.51 12.32 -10.64
C TYR A 94 6.56 12.94 -12.04
N LYS A 95 5.67 13.89 -12.34
CA LYS A 95 5.63 14.57 -13.64
C LYS A 95 6.59 15.76 -13.69
N GLY A 96 6.74 16.50 -12.58
CA GLY A 96 7.55 17.73 -12.51
C GLY A 96 9.01 17.51 -12.12
N HIS A 97 9.27 16.46 -11.34
CA HIS A 97 10.56 16.14 -10.72
C HIS A 97 10.82 14.62 -10.80
N PRO A 98 10.87 14.01 -11.99
CA PRO A 98 11.12 12.57 -12.12
C PRO A 98 12.46 12.14 -11.50
N ASP A 99 13.45 13.04 -11.48
CA ASP A 99 14.76 12.90 -10.86
C ASP A 99 14.72 12.74 -9.33
N TRP A 100 13.59 13.03 -8.69
CA TRP A 100 13.40 12.86 -7.24
C TRP A 100 13.18 11.41 -6.80
N PHE A 101 12.91 10.50 -7.75
CA PHE A 101 12.49 9.12 -7.48
C PHE A 101 13.58 8.14 -7.89
N HIS A 102 13.75 7.05 -7.14
CA HIS A 102 14.83 6.10 -7.39
C HIS A 102 14.46 5.10 -8.49
N ASP A 103 15.45 4.71 -9.31
CA ASP A 103 15.26 3.77 -10.41
C ASP A 103 14.92 2.35 -9.94
N HIS A 104 15.23 2.02 -8.68
CA HIS A 104 14.89 0.72 -8.07
C HIS A 104 13.40 0.57 -7.72
N TRP A 105 12.57 1.59 -7.90
CA TRP A 105 11.15 1.54 -7.49
C TRP A 105 10.38 0.35 -8.06
N PRO A 106 10.51 0.02 -9.35
CA PRO A 106 9.94 -1.19 -9.90
C PRO A 106 10.27 -2.48 -9.15
N SER A 107 11.51 -2.64 -8.69
CA SER A 107 12.00 -3.87 -8.07
C SER A 107 11.82 -3.91 -6.55
N MET A 108 11.26 -2.85 -5.94
CA MET A 108 10.95 -2.81 -4.51
C MET A 108 9.50 -2.46 -4.18
N VAL A 109 8.63 -2.23 -5.16
CA VAL A 109 7.26 -1.75 -4.93
C VAL A 109 6.43 -2.69 -4.03
N VAL A 110 6.58 -4.01 -4.19
CA VAL A 110 5.85 -4.96 -3.35
C VAL A 110 6.50 -5.07 -1.98
N ASP A 111 7.84 -5.04 -1.90
CA ASP A 111 8.56 -5.10 -0.63
C ASP A 111 8.37 -3.85 0.23
N ALA A 112 8.27 -2.67 -0.38
CA ALA A 112 7.87 -1.44 0.29
C ALA A 112 6.46 -1.55 0.89
N MET A 113 5.51 -2.19 0.17
CA MET A 113 4.17 -2.43 0.71
C MET A 113 4.20 -3.41 1.87
N LYS A 114 4.94 -4.52 1.75
CA LYS A 114 5.11 -5.49 2.83
C LYS A 114 5.73 -4.84 4.07
N PHE A 115 6.76 -4.01 3.89
CA PHE A 115 7.37 -3.23 4.96
C PHE A 115 6.36 -2.33 5.68
N CYS A 116 5.57 -1.55 4.92
CA CYS A 116 4.49 -0.72 5.48
C CYS A 116 3.48 -1.54 6.29
N LEU A 117 3.02 -2.67 5.75
CA LEU A 117 2.06 -3.54 6.43
C LEU A 117 2.64 -4.20 7.68
N THR A 118 3.91 -4.61 7.65
CA THR A 118 4.63 -5.14 8.81
C THR A 118 4.72 -4.10 9.92
N LEU A 119 5.13 -2.86 9.62
CA LEU A 119 5.17 -1.79 10.63
C LEU A 119 3.80 -1.50 11.23
N LYS A 120 2.76 -1.45 10.38
CA LYS A 120 1.38 -1.27 10.84
C LYS A 120 0.94 -2.41 11.74
N TYR A 121 1.28 -3.65 11.38
CA TYR A 121 1.03 -4.83 12.20
C TYR A 121 1.77 -4.75 13.53
N GLU A 122 3.03 -4.33 13.57
CA GLU A 122 3.82 -4.29 14.80
C GLU A 122 3.40 -3.14 15.73
N GLN A 123 2.97 -2.01 15.19
CA GLN A 123 2.76 -0.78 15.97
C GLN A 123 1.28 -0.45 16.23
N SER A 124 0.33 -1.09 15.54
CA SER A 124 -1.11 -0.86 15.74
C SER A 124 -1.83 -2.11 16.25
N GLU A 125 -2.18 -2.10 17.54
CA GLU A 125 -2.96 -3.19 18.15
C GLU A 125 -4.35 -3.34 17.51
N THR A 126 -5.05 -2.23 17.27
CA THR A 126 -6.38 -2.25 16.64
C THR A 126 -6.34 -2.86 15.25
N PHE A 127 -5.30 -2.57 14.45
CA PHE A 127 -5.14 -3.20 13.14
C PHE A 127 -4.92 -4.72 13.26
N ARG A 128 -4.10 -5.17 14.22
CA ARG A 128 -3.92 -6.61 14.48
C ARG A 128 -5.23 -7.30 14.89
N GLN A 129 -6.01 -6.67 15.77
CA GLN A 129 -7.30 -7.19 16.21
C GLN A 129 -8.29 -7.33 15.05
N GLU A 130 -8.34 -6.35 14.15
CA GLU A 130 -9.20 -6.39 12.97
C GLU A 130 -8.74 -7.41 11.92
N LEU A 131 -7.43 -7.60 11.75
CA LEU A 131 -6.93 -8.72 10.97
C LEU A 131 -7.40 -10.05 11.55
N GLU A 132 -7.35 -10.23 12.87
CA GLU A 132 -7.85 -11.46 13.48
C GLU A 132 -9.36 -11.64 13.34
N ARG A 133 -10.13 -10.57 13.53
CA ARG A 133 -11.59 -10.59 13.37
C ARG A 133 -12.01 -11.00 11.95
N SER A 134 -11.16 -10.78 10.96
CA SER A 134 -11.38 -11.18 9.57
C SER A 134 -11.06 -12.65 9.26
N ARG A 135 -10.58 -13.44 10.24
CA ARG A 135 -10.18 -14.84 10.02
C ARG A 135 -11.29 -15.66 9.37
N GLY A 136 -10.90 -16.48 8.38
CA GLY A 136 -11.83 -17.29 7.58
C GLY A 136 -12.56 -16.52 6.47
N LYS A 137 -12.32 -15.21 6.31
CA LYS A 137 -12.86 -14.40 5.21
C LYS A 137 -11.76 -13.98 4.23
N PHE A 138 -12.15 -13.76 2.99
CA PHE A 138 -11.31 -13.05 2.02
C PHE A 138 -11.33 -11.55 2.30
N MET A 139 -10.26 -10.85 1.91
CA MET A 139 -10.20 -9.39 2.00
C MET A 139 -9.97 -8.83 0.60
N VAL A 140 -10.79 -7.86 0.20
CA VAL A 140 -10.69 -7.19 -1.09
C VAL A 140 -10.61 -5.69 -0.92
N GLU A 141 -9.65 -5.05 -1.58
CA GLU A 141 -9.76 -3.61 -1.86
C GLU A 141 -10.75 -3.41 -3.01
N ASP A 142 -11.97 -2.98 -2.66
CA ASP A 142 -13.10 -2.90 -3.59
C ASP A 142 -13.02 -1.61 -4.42
N GLU A 143 -12.75 -1.77 -5.71
CA GLU A 143 -12.63 -0.68 -6.67
C GLU A 143 -13.88 -0.49 -7.54
N THR A 144 -14.96 -1.24 -7.29
CA THR A 144 -16.14 -1.32 -8.17
C THR A 144 -16.68 0.05 -8.55
N ALA A 145 -16.87 0.92 -7.55
CA ALA A 145 -17.37 2.29 -7.77
C ALA A 145 -16.39 3.17 -8.56
N ARG A 146 -15.07 2.98 -8.36
CA ARG A 146 -14.00 3.76 -9.03
C ARG A 146 -13.73 3.29 -10.45
N LYS A 147 -14.00 2.01 -10.74
CA LYS A 147 -13.69 1.32 -11.99
C LYS A 147 -14.96 0.96 -12.77
N LYS A 148 -15.94 1.88 -12.85
CA LYS A 148 -17.22 1.73 -13.59
C LYS A 148 -17.12 0.93 -14.90
N GLY A 149 -17.26 -0.40 -14.85
CA GLY A 149 -17.13 -1.31 -15.99
C GLY A 149 -15.71 -1.61 -16.51
N ARG A 150 -14.65 -1.14 -15.83
CA ARG A 150 -13.24 -1.41 -16.14
C ARG A 150 -12.64 -2.42 -15.17
N ASP A 151 -11.50 -2.98 -15.55
CA ASP A 151 -10.74 -3.88 -14.69
C ASP A 151 -10.10 -3.13 -13.52
N ALA A 152 -9.88 -3.87 -12.44
CA ALA A 152 -9.21 -3.37 -11.24
C ALA A 152 -7.73 -3.07 -11.51
N ASP A 153 -7.16 -2.15 -10.73
CA ASP A 153 -5.72 -1.98 -10.65
C ASP A 153 -5.07 -3.13 -9.86
N SER A 154 -3.74 -3.20 -9.89
CA SER A 154 -2.96 -4.25 -9.22
C SER A 154 -3.22 -4.40 -7.72
N TRP A 155 -3.74 -3.37 -7.05
CA TRP A 155 -3.98 -3.42 -5.60
C TRP A 155 -5.36 -3.96 -5.21
N GLY A 156 -6.35 -3.94 -6.11
CA GLY A 156 -7.74 -4.23 -5.76
C GLY A 156 -8.46 -5.18 -6.70
N ALA A 157 -9.78 -5.27 -6.51
CA ALA A 157 -10.70 -6.05 -7.35
C ALA A 157 -12.02 -5.30 -7.56
N VAL A 158 -12.78 -5.73 -8.56
CA VAL A 158 -14.09 -5.17 -8.91
C VAL A 158 -15.16 -6.25 -8.84
N LEU A 159 -16.34 -5.90 -8.35
CA LEU A 159 -17.48 -6.82 -8.31
C LEU A 159 -17.98 -7.10 -9.74
N ARG A 160 -18.17 -8.39 -10.04
CA ARG A 160 -18.70 -8.94 -11.30
C ARG A 160 -19.64 -10.08 -10.92
N GLY A 161 -20.95 -9.84 -11.02
CA GLY A 161 -21.94 -10.79 -10.51
C GLY A 161 -21.81 -10.94 -9.00
N ASP A 162 -21.55 -12.16 -8.55
CA ASP A 162 -21.39 -12.56 -7.14
C ASP A 162 -19.93 -12.74 -6.71
N GLU A 163 -18.96 -12.34 -7.54
CA GLU A 163 -17.54 -12.42 -7.24
C GLU A 163 -16.82 -11.08 -7.40
N TYR A 164 -15.84 -10.84 -6.54
CA TYR A 164 -14.82 -9.82 -6.76
C TYR A 164 -13.71 -10.38 -7.62
N VAL A 165 -13.39 -9.71 -8.72
CA VAL A 165 -12.37 -10.15 -9.69
C VAL A 165 -11.29 -9.10 -9.85
N GLY A 166 -10.03 -9.50 -9.72
CA GLY A 166 -8.87 -8.64 -9.94
C GLY A 166 -7.61 -9.14 -9.23
N PRO A 167 -6.47 -8.44 -9.39
CA PRO A 167 -5.22 -8.86 -8.77
C PRO A 167 -5.24 -8.84 -7.24
N ASN A 168 -5.94 -7.85 -6.66
CA ASN A 168 -6.16 -7.69 -5.22
C ASN A 168 -4.90 -7.90 -4.37
N LEU A 169 -3.76 -7.36 -4.82
CA LEU A 169 -2.49 -7.63 -4.17
C LEU A 169 -2.47 -7.17 -2.71
N LEU A 170 -3.14 -6.05 -2.38
CA LEU A 170 -3.22 -5.58 -0.99
C LEU A 170 -3.94 -6.62 -0.12
N GLY A 171 -5.12 -7.08 -0.56
CA GLY A 171 -5.89 -8.09 0.14
C GLY A 171 -5.12 -9.40 0.33
N ARG A 172 -4.39 -9.84 -0.70
CA ARG A 172 -3.52 -11.03 -0.63
C ARG A 172 -2.42 -10.89 0.41
N LEU A 173 -1.75 -9.74 0.47
CA LEU A 173 -0.72 -9.46 1.48
C LEU A 173 -1.31 -9.39 2.89
N LEU A 174 -2.47 -8.76 3.08
CA LEU A 174 -3.16 -8.70 4.38
C LEU A 174 -3.56 -10.10 4.87
N MET A 175 -4.09 -10.95 3.99
CA MET A 175 -4.43 -12.33 4.33
C MET A 175 -3.17 -13.15 4.70
N LYS A 176 -2.08 -13.02 3.93
CA LYS A 176 -0.79 -13.66 4.26
C LYS A 176 -0.26 -13.20 5.61
N LEU A 177 -0.37 -11.90 5.92
CA LEU A 177 0.06 -11.32 7.18
C LEU A 177 -0.81 -11.80 8.36
N ARG A 178 -2.14 -11.84 8.21
CA ARG A 178 -3.05 -12.42 9.21
C ARG A 178 -2.69 -13.86 9.54
N ASP A 179 -2.45 -14.67 8.52
CA ASP A 179 -2.32 -16.12 8.69
C ASP A 179 -0.92 -16.53 9.18
N ASN A 180 0.12 -15.76 8.81
CA ASN A 180 1.51 -16.11 9.14
C ASN A 180 2.17 -15.18 10.16
N GLY A 181 1.55 -14.05 10.50
CA GLY A 181 2.10 -13.03 11.41
C GLY A 181 3.30 -12.24 10.87
N LYS A 182 3.79 -12.56 9.65
CA LYS A 182 4.94 -11.91 9.03
C LYS A 182 4.81 -11.82 7.51
N LEU A 183 5.45 -10.81 6.92
CA LEU A 183 5.70 -10.68 5.49
C LEU A 183 7.21 -10.56 5.27
N GLU A 184 7.77 -11.44 4.46
CA GLU A 184 9.19 -11.38 4.08
C GLU A 184 9.40 -10.38 2.95
N TYR A 185 10.28 -9.42 3.17
CA TYR A 185 10.61 -8.34 2.25
C TYR A 185 12.12 -8.07 2.25
N THR A 186 12.60 -7.44 1.18
CA THR A 186 13.98 -6.95 1.09
C THR A 186 13.95 -5.53 0.56
N LEU A 187 14.50 -4.59 1.32
CA LEU A 187 14.68 -3.21 0.90
C LEU A 187 16.17 -2.97 0.61
N PRO A 188 16.52 -2.09 -0.35
CA PRO A 188 17.88 -1.59 -0.49
C PRO A 188 18.41 -0.97 0.81
N ASP A 189 19.72 -1.09 1.06
CA ASP A 189 20.36 -0.56 2.27
C ASP A 189 20.12 0.93 2.49
N ASP A 190 19.95 1.69 1.39
CA ASP A 190 19.74 3.12 1.42
C ASP A 190 18.26 3.55 1.46
N ALA A 191 17.31 2.61 1.40
CA ALA A 191 15.86 2.88 1.26
C ALA A 191 15.25 3.72 2.40
N LEU A 192 15.94 3.81 3.54
CA LEU A 192 15.48 4.55 4.71
C LEU A 192 16.43 5.69 5.12
N THR A 193 17.56 5.87 4.43
CA THR A 193 18.64 6.77 4.88
C THR A 193 18.26 8.25 4.89
N PHE A 194 17.28 8.62 4.08
CA PHE A 194 16.72 9.98 4.02
C PHE A 194 15.65 10.26 5.08
N ILE A 195 15.11 9.21 5.72
CA ILE A 195 14.15 9.35 6.82
C ILE A 195 14.93 9.73 8.08
N LYS A 196 15.01 11.03 8.32
CA LYS A 196 15.65 11.63 9.50
C LYS A 196 14.63 12.52 10.22
N PRO A 197 14.74 12.69 11.55
CA PRO A 197 13.97 13.69 12.27
C PRO A 197 14.10 15.05 11.58
N LEU A 198 12.96 15.74 11.41
CA LEU A 198 12.97 17.12 10.92
C LEU A 198 13.58 18.00 12.01
N SER A 199 14.77 18.55 11.75
CA SER A 199 15.45 19.52 12.60
C SER A 199 14.79 20.90 12.54
#